data_AF-D7EBT8-F1
#
_entry.id   AF-D7EBT8-F1
#
_cell.length_a   1.000
_cell.length_b   1.000
_cell.length_c   1.000
_cell.angle_alpha   90.00
_cell.angle_beta   90.00
_cell.angle_gamma   90.00
#
_symmetry.space_group_name_H-M   'P 1'
#
loop_
_entity.id
_entity.type
_entity.pdbx_description
1 polymer ?
#
loop_
_entity_poly.entity_id
_entity_poly.type
_entity_poly.pdbx_seq_one_letter_code
_entity_poly.pdbx_strand_id
1 'polypeptide(L)'
;MGDELKGAVIGLVSTIILYLLPFIDILAPLIGGIIGGYAGAKDAWGGFKVGILMTVLMIIPGVILATLLGSILSFVPLLGAFFAGSTILLTILLVAHTAILGIFGAIVGGLLSG
;
A
#
# COMPACT_ATOMS: atom_id res chain seq x y z
N MET A 1 -18.41 3.88 -6.02
CA MET A 1 -17.11 3.33 -6.49
C MET A 1 -16.12 4.40 -6.95
N GLY A 2 -16.55 5.54 -7.49
CA GLY A 2 -15.61 6.60 -7.92
C GLY A 2 -14.90 7.29 -6.75
N ASP A 3 -15.60 7.56 -5.66
CA ASP A 3 -15.04 8.26 -4.49
C ASP A 3 -14.15 7.33 -3.65
N GLU A 4 -14.49 6.05 -3.57
CA GLU A 4 -13.70 5.02 -2.89
C GLU A 4 -12.38 4.76 -3.64
N LEU A 5 -12.39 4.82 -4.97
CA LEU A 5 -11.16 4.73 -5.77
C LEU A 5 -10.25 5.93 -5.54
N LYS A 6 -10.81 7.15 -5.50
CA LYS A 6 -10.03 8.35 -5.17
C LYS A 6 -9.45 8.26 -3.77
N GLY A 7 -10.24 7.85 -2.78
CA GLY A 7 -9.79 7.62 -1.41
C GLY A 7 -8.66 6.60 -1.35
N ALA A 8 -8.79 5.49 -2.07
CA ALA A 8 -7.74 4.46 -2.11
C ALA A 8 -6.44 4.97 -2.74
N VAL A 9 -6.51 5.78 -3.80
CA VAL A 9 -5.33 6.41 -4.40
C VAL A 9 -4.67 7.40 -3.43
N ILE A 10 -5.45 8.25 -2.76
CA ILE A 10 -4.95 9.21 -1.76
C ILE A 10 -4.28 8.46 -0.59
N GLY A 11 -4.92 7.40 -0.09
CA GLY A 11 -4.40 6.58 0.98
C GLY A 11 -3.13 5.82 0.59
N LEU A 12 -3.05 5.35 -0.65
CA LEU A 12 -1.84 4.72 -1.18
C LEU A 12 -0.69 5.73 -1.30
N VAL A 13 -0.94 6.90 -1.89
CA VAL A 13 0.09 7.94 -2.06
C VAL A 13 0.62 8.41 -0.71
N SER A 14 -0.27 8.64 0.26
CA SER A 14 0.13 8.97 1.64
C SER A 14 0.93 7.85 2.30
N THR A 15 0.54 6.59 2.11
CA THR A 15 1.32 5.43 2.58
C THR A 15 2.74 5.42 1.99
N ILE A 16 2.88 5.63 0.68
CA ILE A 16 4.19 5.68 0.00
C ILE A 16 5.05 6.83 0.55
N ILE A 17 4.46 8.01 0.77
CA ILE A 17 5.17 9.15 1.35
C ILE A 17 5.64 8.82 2.76
N LEU A 18 4.80 8.17 3.57
CA LEU A 18 5.13 7.81 4.95
C LEU A 18 6.19 6.71 5.04
N TYR A 19 6.27 5.80 4.06
CA TYR A 19 7.37 4.83 3.99
C TYR A 19 8.75 5.48 3.81
N LEU A 20 8.82 6.72 3.31
CA LEU A 20 10.08 7.47 3.21
C LEU A 20 10.53 8.06 4.57
N LEU A 21 9.65 8.09 5.57
CA LEU A 21 9.96 8.62 6.89
C LEU A 21 10.42 7.50 7.82
N PRO A 22 11.67 7.55 8.33
CA PRO A 22 12.12 6.57 9.30
C PRO A 22 11.25 6.64 10.56
N PHE A 23 11.07 5.50 11.23
CA PHE A 23 10.28 5.31 12.46
C PHE A 23 8.75 5.33 12.30
N ILE A 24 8.22 5.87 11.19
CA ILE A 24 6.76 5.95 10.93
C ILE A 24 6.33 4.94 9.85
N ASP A 25 7.29 4.43 9.08
CA ASP A 25 7.14 3.42 8.03
C ASP A 25 6.32 2.19 8.47
N ILE A 26 6.48 1.70 9.70
CA ILE A 26 5.70 0.57 10.21
C ILE A 26 4.20 0.87 10.34
N LEU A 27 3.85 2.13 10.62
CA LEU A 27 2.47 2.61 10.73
C LEU A 27 1.97 3.26 9.43
N ALA A 28 2.82 3.33 8.39
CA ALA A 28 2.49 4.02 7.15
C ALA A 28 1.16 3.54 6.54
N PRO A 29 0.88 2.22 6.44
CA PRO A 29 -0.40 1.78 5.88
C PRO A 29 -1.58 2.10 6.77
N LEU A 30 -1.41 2.10 8.10
CA LEU A 30 -2.47 2.46 9.03
C LEU A 30 -2.89 3.91 8.81
N ILE A 31 -1.92 4.83 8.80
CA ILE A 31 -2.16 6.26 8.65
C ILE A 31 -2.69 6.56 7.24
N GLY A 32 -2.07 6.00 6.20
CA GLY A 32 -2.55 6.15 4.83
C GLY A 32 -3.95 5.55 4.63
N GLY A 33 -4.24 4.42 5.29
CA GLY A 33 -5.58 3.85 5.37
C GLY A 33 -6.58 4.84 5.98
N ILE A 34 -6.28 5.45 7.13
CA ILE A 34 -7.14 6.45 7.77
C ILE A 34 -7.40 7.63 6.83
N ILE A 35 -6.36 8.18 6.22
CA ILE A 35 -6.48 9.32 5.30
C ILE A 35 -7.34 8.94 4.07
N GLY A 36 -7.07 7.77 3.48
CA GLY A 36 -7.80 7.30 2.30
C GLY A 36 -9.26 6.99 2.60
N GLY A 37 -9.53 6.33 3.74
CA GLY A 37 -10.87 6.06 4.23
C GLY A 37 -11.64 7.34 4.50
N TYR A 38 -11.02 8.31 5.18
CA TYR A 38 -11.65 9.60 5.47
C TYR A 38 -11.97 10.40 4.20
N ALA A 39 -11.10 10.35 3.20
CA ALA A 39 -11.25 11.12 1.97
C ALA A 39 -12.25 10.52 0.96
N GLY A 40 -12.52 9.20 1.03
CA GLY A 40 -13.28 8.50 -0.01
C GLY A 40 -14.40 7.59 0.47
N ALA A 41 -14.56 7.36 1.77
CA ALA A 41 -15.68 6.63 2.33
C ALA A 41 -16.72 7.58 2.93
N LYS A 42 -17.91 7.01 3.24
CA LYS A 42 -19.00 7.72 3.95
C LYS A 42 -19.46 6.97 5.20
N ASP A 43 -18.85 5.81 5.46
CA ASP A 43 -19.20 4.85 6.50
C ASP A 43 -18.08 3.80 6.63
N ALA A 44 -18.17 2.94 7.65
CA ALA A 44 -17.23 1.84 7.86
C ALA A 44 -17.13 0.90 6.64
N TRP A 45 -18.26 0.64 5.96
CA TRP A 45 -18.28 -0.26 4.82
C TRP A 45 -17.59 0.33 3.59
N GLY A 46 -17.77 1.63 3.33
CA GLY A 46 -16.96 2.37 2.37
C GLY A 46 -15.48 2.31 2.72
N GLY A 47 -15.14 2.48 4.01
CA GLY A 47 -13.76 2.39 4.50
C GLY A 47 -13.12 1.04 4.23
N PHE A 48 -13.85 -0.05 4.47
CA PHE A 48 -13.40 -1.41 4.14
C PHE A 48 -13.11 -1.58 2.65
N LYS A 49 -13.99 -1.08 1.77
CA LYS A 49 -13.78 -1.11 0.31
C LYS A 49 -12.56 -0.31 -0.11
N VAL A 50 -12.37 0.89 0.47
CA VAL A 50 -11.17 1.71 0.24
C VAL A 50 -9.91 0.96 0.65
N GLY A 51 -9.91 0.30 1.80
CA GLY A 51 -8.78 -0.50 2.29
C GLY A 51 -8.42 -1.68 1.39
N ILE A 52 -9.41 -2.45 0.91
CA ILE A 52 -9.18 -3.52 -0.08
C ILE A 52 -8.56 -2.94 -1.34
N LEU A 53 -9.12 -1.84 -1.83
CA LEU A 53 -8.68 -1.23 -3.08
C LEU A 53 -7.26 -0.68 -2.95
N MET A 54 -6.91 -0.06 -1.81
CA MET A 54 -5.54 0.31 -1.46
C MET A 54 -4.59 -0.89 -1.52
N THR A 55 -5.00 -2.03 -0.94
CA THR A 55 -4.20 -3.26 -0.89
C THR A 55 -3.93 -3.80 -2.29
N VAL A 56 -4.95 -3.84 -3.15
CA VAL A 56 -4.79 -4.26 -4.55
C VAL A 56 -3.88 -3.30 -5.30
N LEU A 57 -4.04 -1.99 -5.10
CA LEU A 57 -3.21 -0.98 -5.76
C LEU A 57 -1.75 -1.01 -5.28
N MET A 58 -1.48 -1.47 -4.06
CA MET A 58 -0.13 -1.63 -3.51
C MET A 58 0.73 -2.65 -4.27
N ILE A 59 0.11 -3.55 -5.04
CA ILE A 59 0.82 -4.47 -5.92
C ILE A 59 1.59 -3.70 -7.00
N ILE A 60 1.04 -2.59 -7.51
CA ILE A 60 1.64 -1.81 -8.60
C ILE A 60 3.03 -1.28 -8.21
N PRO A 61 3.20 -0.49 -7.13
CA PRO A 61 4.52 -0.02 -6.73
C PRO A 61 5.46 -1.18 -6.37
N GLY A 62 4.96 -2.27 -5.78
CA GLY A 62 5.77 -3.47 -5.50
C GLY A 62 6.35 -4.12 -6.77
N VAL A 63 5.52 -4.30 -7.80
CA VAL A 63 5.94 -4.84 -9.11
C VAL A 63 6.90 -3.90 -9.82
N ILE A 64 6.67 -2.58 -9.77
CA ILE A 64 7.58 -1.58 -10.33
C ILE A 64 8.95 -1.67 -9.64
N LEU A 65 8.98 -1.75 -8.31
CA LEU A 65 10.22 -1.87 -7.55
C LEU A 65 10.97 -3.18 -7.90
N ALA A 66 10.23 -4.29 -8.00
CA ALA A 66 10.79 -5.59 -8.35
C ALA A 66 11.41 -5.62 -9.75
N THR A 67 10.71 -5.08 -10.74
CA THR A 67 11.18 -4.99 -12.13
C THR A 67 12.37 -4.04 -12.27
N LEU A 68 12.35 -2.90 -11.58
CA LEU A 68 13.47 -1.95 -11.56
C LEU A 68 14.73 -2.59 -10.95
N LEU A 69 14.64 -3.22 -9.77
CA LEU A 69 15.79 -3.89 -9.15
C LEU A 69 16.31 -5.05 -10.02
N GLY A 70 15.40 -5.86 -10.58
CA GLY A 70 15.77 -6.97 -11.46
C GLY A 70 16.51 -6.50 -12.72
N SER A 71 16.09 -5.37 -13.31
CA SER A 71 16.75 -4.81 -14.49
C SER A 71 18.13 -4.21 -14.18
N ILE A 72 18.28 -3.47 -13.08
CA ILE A 72 19.57 -2.88 -12.65
C ILE A 72 20.60 -3.98 -12.37
N LEU A 73 20.17 -5.08 -11.75
CA LEU A 73 21.05 -6.17 -11.31
C LEU A 73 21.19 -7.30 -12.35
N SER A 74 20.60 -7.12 -13.55
CA SER A 74 20.66 -8.09 -14.64
C SER A 74 22.09 -8.41 -15.11
N PHE A 75 23.04 -7.49 -14.88
CA PHE A 75 24.46 -7.65 -15.23
C PHE A 75 25.23 -8.58 -14.28
N VAL A 76 24.65 -9.00 -13.15
CA VAL A 76 25.28 -9.93 -12.21
C VAL A 76 24.35 -11.13 -11.99
N PRO A 77 24.54 -12.26 -12.70
CA PRO A 77 23.58 -13.36 -12.75
C PRO A 77 23.15 -13.92 -11.39
N LEU A 78 24.10 -14.03 -10.44
CA LEU A 78 23.85 -14.56 -9.11
C LEU A 78 23.05 -13.58 -8.23
N LEU A 79 23.35 -12.28 -8.33
CA LEU A 79 22.61 -11.25 -7.60
C LEU A 79 21.23 -11.03 -8.24
N GLY A 80 21.12 -11.01 -9.57
CA GLY A 80 19.84 -10.85 -10.26
C GLY A 80 18.79 -11.88 -9.85
N ALA A 81 19.17 -13.16 -9.77
CA ALA A 81 18.26 -14.22 -9.33
C ALA A 81 17.88 -14.11 -7.85
N PHE A 82 18.84 -13.79 -6.97
CA PHE A 82 18.59 -13.59 -5.53
C PHE A 82 17.65 -12.41 -5.28
N PHE A 83 17.90 -11.28 -5.96
CA PHE A 83 17.09 -10.07 -5.83
C PHE A 83 15.70 -10.27 -6.44
N ALA A 84 15.58 -10.91 -7.61
CA ALA A 84 14.27 -11.23 -8.19
C ALA A 84 13.40 -12.08 -7.22
N GLY A 85 13.96 -13.13 -6.62
CA GLY A 85 13.24 -13.93 -5.62
C GLY A 85 12.89 -13.13 -4.35
N SER A 86 13.83 -12.34 -3.83
CA SER A 86 13.61 -11.53 -2.62
C SER A 86 12.57 -10.43 -2.81
N THR A 87 12.50 -9.82 -4.00
CA THR A 87 11.53 -8.76 -4.31
C THR A 87 10.09 -9.27 -4.36
N ILE A 88 9.87 -10.53 -4.77
CA ILE A 88 8.55 -11.18 -4.69
C ILE A 88 8.14 -11.33 -3.22
N LEU A 89 9.03 -11.83 -2.38
CA LEU A 89 8.78 -11.98 -0.94
C LEU A 89 8.51 -10.61 -0.28
N LEU A 90 9.30 -9.59 -0.61
CA LEU A 90 9.10 -8.23 -0.12
C LEU A 90 7.76 -7.64 -0.57
N THR A 91 7.37 -7.88 -1.83
CA THR A 91 6.07 -7.43 -2.35
C THR A 91 4.92 -8.08 -1.59
N ILE A 92 4.99 -9.39 -1.37
CA ILE A 92 3.97 -10.11 -0.59
C ILE A 92 3.92 -9.57 0.84
N LEU A 93 5.07 -9.34 1.48
CA LEU A 93 5.15 -8.78 2.82
C LEU A 93 4.51 -7.38 2.89
N LEU A 94 4.83 -6.50 1.95
CA LEU A 94 4.28 -5.14 1.87
C LEU A 94 2.78 -5.15 1.62
N VAL A 95 2.30 -6.04 0.73
CA VAL A 95 0.87 -6.20 0.46
C VAL A 95 0.15 -6.74 1.70
N ALA A 96 0.70 -7.73 2.39
CA ALA A 96 0.10 -8.27 3.62
C ALA A 96 0.06 -7.22 4.75
N HIS A 97 1.16 -6.48 4.93
CA HIS A 97 1.25 -5.38 5.90
C HIS A 97 0.22 -4.30 5.60
N THR A 98 0.08 -3.92 4.33
CA THR A 98 -0.91 -2.95 3.86
C THR A 98 -2.33 -3.48 3.96
N ALA A 99 -2.55 -4.77 3.72
CA ALA A 99 -3.85 -5.42 3.85
C ALA A 99 -4.34 -5.34 5.31
N ILE A 100 -3.49 -5.69 6.27
CA ILE A 100 -3.91 -5.74 7.67
C ILE A 100 -4.10 -4.32 8.21
N LEU A 101 -3.06 -3.49 8.13
CA LEU A 101 -3.08 -2.17 8.76
C LEU A 101 -3.86 -1.14 7.93
N GLY A 102 -3.74 -1.19 6.61
CA GLY A 102 -4.44 -0.28 5.71
C GLY A 102 -5.94 -0.49 5.68
N ILE A 103 -6.42 -1.74 5.73
CA ILE A 103 -7.86 -2.00 5.87
C ILE A 103 -8.38 -1.49 7.21
N PHE A 104 -7.68 -1.78 8.31
CA PHE A 104 -8.09 -1.31 9.63
C PHE A 104 -8.14 0.22 9.68
N GLY A 105 -7.08 0.88 9.19
CA GLY A 105 -7.02 2.33 9.10
C GLY A 105 -8.15 2.91 8.25
N ALA A 106 -8.44 2.32 7.09
CA ALA A 106 -9.48 2.79 6.20
C ALA A 106 -10.89 2.63 6.77
N ILE A 107 -11.17 1.57 7.54
CA ILE A 107 -12.43 1.43 8.29
C ILE A 107 -12.56 2.58 9.30
N VAL A 108 -11.51 2.87 10.08
CA VAL A 108 -11.51 3.96 11.07
C VAL A 108 -11.68 5.31 10.37
N GLY A 109 -10.96 5.56 9.28
CA GLY A 109 -11.11 6.78 8.47
C GLY A 109 -12.53 6.95 7.93
N GLY A 110 -13.13 5.88 7.43
CA GLY A 110 -14.51 5.90 6.94
C GLY A 110 -15.54 6.16 8.03
N LEU A 111 -15.35 5.60 9.23
CA LEU A 111 -16.16 5.91 10.40
C LEU A 111 -16.06 7.37 10.83
N LEU A 112 -14.90 8.00 10.67
CA LEU A 112 -14.70 9.42 11.00
C LEU A 112 -15.29 10.37 9.95
N SER A 113 -15.57 9.88 8.74
CA SER A 113 -16.11 10.68 7.63
C SER A 113 -17.63 10.71 7.54
N GLY A 114 -18.31 9.71 8.12
CA GLY A 114 -19.76 9.55 8.14
C GLY A 114 -20.39 10.09 9.41
#